data_AF-E2E8H3-F1
#
_entry.id   AF-E2E8H3-F1
#
_cell.length_a   1.000
_cell.length_b   1.000
_cell.length_c   1.000
_cell.angle_alpha   90.00
_cell.angle_beta   90.00
_cell.angle_gamma   90.00
#
_symmetry.space_group_name_H-M   'P 1'
#
loop_
_entity.id
_entity.type
_entity.pdbx_description
1 polymer ?
#
loop_
_entity_poly.entity_id
_entity_poly.type
_entity_poly.pdbx_seq_one_letter_code
_entity_poly.pdbx_strand_id
1 'polypeptide(L)'
;IETRPRNISFTSMQLEAEWIFFTSANAVTYFFARQNVIQPYKYAVIGEQTSEKLAEYGFSPSFIPSAYQTEIFLAEWLNRYPEKTSVLLPKSNLSRTIIEETLNEKGYFVFPVELYETIVPTASRLELITIFARDEKQIIIFASPSAWKSFYAVAKNFPNQKENW
;
A
#
# COMPACT_ATOMS: atom_id res chain seq x y z
N ILE A 1 4.02 -5.15 11.61
CA ILE A 1 4.19 -4.03 10.66
C ILE A 1 3.07 -3.04 10.97
N GLU A 2 3.36 -1.75 11.04
CA GLU A 2 2.38 -0.68 11.33
C GLU A 2 2.34 0.27 10.13
N THR A 3 1.19 0.87 9.87
CA THR A 3 1.05 1.91 8.84
C THR A 3 0.78 3.26 9.46
N ARG A 4 1.45 4.30 8.97
CA ARG A 4 1.27 5.67 9.45
C ARG A 4 0.88 6.61 8.32
N PRO A 5 -0.18 7.42 8.50
CA PRO A 5 -0.56 8.43 7.53
C PRO A 5 0.56 9.46 7.36
N ARG A 6 0.87 9.83 6.11
CA ARG A 6 1.76 10.97 5.79
C ARG A 6 1.00 12.29 5.76
N ASN A 7 1.60 13.37 6.22
CA ASN A 7 0.99 14.69 6.08
C ASN A 7 1.18 15.19 4.63
N ILE A 8 0.15 15.01 3.81
CA ILE A 8 0.14 15.41 2.40
C ILE A 8 -1.16 16.16 2.10
N SER A 9 -1.09 17.07 1.13
CA SER A 9 -2.23 17.74 0.54
C SER A 9 -2.33 17.34 -0.92
N PHE A 10 -3.55 17.14 -1.41
CA PHE A 10 -3.77 16.88 -2.83
C PHE A 10 -3.74 18.20 -3.62
N THR A 11 -3.20 18.16 -4.82
CA THR A 11 -3.30 19.28 -5.77
C THR A 11 -4.67 19.28 -6.44
N SER A 12 -5.10 20.42 -6.98
CA SER A 12 -6.37 20.49 -7.74
C SER A 12 -6.40 19.48 -8.89
N MET A 13 -5.28 19.36 -9.62
CA MET A 13 -5.14 18.44 -10.74
C MET A 13 -5.30 16.96 -10.32
N GLN A 14 -4.83 16.60 -9.12
CA GLN A 14 -5.01 15.25 -8.56
C GLN A 14 -6.47 14.98 -8.18
N LEU A 15 -7.17 15.98 -7.66
CA LEU A 15 -8.58 15.87 -7.26
C LEU A 15 -9.54 15.90 -8.46
N GLU A 16 -9.09 16.39 -9.61
CA GLU A 16 -9.82 16.37 -10.89
C GLU A 16 -9.61 15.05 -11.67
N ALA A 17 -8.87 14.10 -11.12
CA ALA A 17 -8.70 12.79 -11.75
C ALA A 17 -10.05 12.08 -11.93
N GLU A 18 -10.24 11.40 -13.06
CA GLU A 18 -11.49 10.68 -13.34
C GLU A 18 -11.58 9.36 -12.56
N TRP A 19 -10.43 8.70 -12.36
CA TRP A 19 -10.32 7.43 -11.67
C TRP A 19 -9.52 7.51 -10.39
N ILE A 20 -9.91 6.71 -9.40
CA ILE A 20 -9.09 6.39 -8.23
C ILE A 20 -8.83 4.90 -8.17
N PHE A 21 -7.56 4.52 -8.14
CA PHE A 21 -7.14 3.12 -8.07
C PHE A 21 -6.71 2.79 -6.64
N PHE A 22 -7.48 1.96 -5.96
CA PHE A 22 -7.12 1.46 -4.63
C PHE A 22 -6.56 0.04 -4.71
N THR A 23 -5.30 -0.10 -4.31
CA THR A 23 -4.59 -1.40 -4.28
C THR A 23 -4.53 -2.00 -2.86
N SER A 24 -5.05 -1.29 -1.87
CA SER A 24 -5.10 -1.75 -0.47
C SER A 24 -6.23 -1.08 0.29
N ALA A 25 -6.83 -1.80 1.25
CA ALA A 25 -7.83 -1.25 2.17
C ALA A 25 -7.29 -0.05 2.97
N ASN A 26 -6.00 -0.06 3.33
CA ASN A 26 -5.37 1.08 4.01
C ASN A 26 -5.39 2.36 3.15
N ALA A 27 -5.15 2.24 1.84
CA ALA A 27 -5.21 3.40 0.95
C ALA A 27 -6.61 4.01 0.92
N VAL A 28 -7.66 3.17 0.95
CA VAL A 28 -9.06 3.61 1.08
C VAL A 28 -9.25 4.39 2.37
N THR A 29 -8.97 3.77 3.52
CA THR A 29 -9.13 4.40 4.84
C THR A 29 -8.41 5.75 4.93
N TYR A 30 -7.14 5.79 4.49
CA TYR A 30 -6.34 7.01 4.57
C TYR A 30 -6.76 8.09 3.58
N PHE A 31 -7.29 7.72 2.41
CA PHE A 31 -7.83 8.68 1.46
C PHE A 31 -9.07 9.37 2.05
N PHE A 32 -10.06 8.58 2.48
CA PHE A 32 -11.32 9.10 3.01
C PHE A 32 -11.18 9.79 4.37
N ALA A 33 -10.12 9.51 5.13
CA ALA A 33 -9.80 10.27 6.34
C ALA A 33 -9.36 11.73 6.06
N ARG A 34 -8.95 12.04 4.82
CA ARG A 34 -8.44 13.38 4.44
C ARG A 34 -9.31 14.10 3.43
N GLN A 35 -10.02 13.37 2.60
CA GLN A 35 -10.84 13.91 1.54
C GLN A 35 -12.29 13.52 1.79
N ASN A 36 -13.10 14.53 2.09
CA ASN A 36 -14.54 14.41 1.89
C ASN A 36 -14.78 14.37 0.38
N VAL A 37 -15.65 13.50 -0.10
CA VAL A 37 -15.83 13.30 -1.55
C VAL A 37 -16.36 14.57 -2.20
N ILE A 38 -15.57 15.12 -3.12
CA ILE A 38 -15.89 16.37 -3.84
C ILE A 38 -16.42 16.08 -5.25
N GLN A 39 -15.97 14.97 -5.88
CA GLN A 39 -16.28 14.64 -7.28
C GLN A 39 -16.72 13.18 -7.45
N PRO A 40 -17.54 12.84 -8.47
CA PRO A 40 -17.95 11.47 -8.75
C PRO A 40 -16.82 10.69 -9.43
N TYR A 41 -15.88 10.18 -8.64
CA TYR A 41 -14.80 9.31 -9.13
C TYR A 41 -15.32 7.96 -9.60
N LYS A 42 -14.68 7.40 -10.64
CA LYS A 42 -14.74 5.96 -10.93
C LYS A 42 -13.70 5.24 -10.08
N TYR A 43 -14.11 4.19 -9.38
CA TYR A 43 -13.22 3.46 -8.48
C TYR A 43 -12.79 2.13 -9.10
N ALA A 44 -11.49 1.84 -9.07
CA ALA A 44 -10.96 0.52 -9.40
C ALA A 44 -10.26 -0.05 -8.17
N VAL A 45 -10.56 -1.32 -7.84
CA VAL A 45 -9.98 -2.00 -6.67
C VAL A 45 -9.37 -3.34 -7.08
N ILE A 46 -8.26 -3.74 -6.46
CA ILE A 46 -7.60 -5.02 -6.81
C ILE A 46 -8.12 -6.21 -5.97
N GLY A 47 -8.48 -6.00 -4.69
CA GLY A 47 -8.77 -7.12 -3.78
C GLY A 47 -10.06 -6.95 -3.00
N GLU A 48 -10.61 -8.08 -2.53
CA GLU A 48 -11.88 -8.16 -1.79
C GLU A 48 -11.91 -7.22 -0.58
N GLN A 49 -10.93 -7.29 0.31
CA GLN A 49 -10.84 -6.41 1.49
C GLN A 49 -10.82 -4.91 1.11
N THR A 50 -10.25 -4.57 -0.04
CA THR A 50 -10.25 -3.18 -0.53
C THR A 50 -11.64 -2.77 -1.02
N SER A 51 -12.35 -3.68 -1.69
CA SER A 51 -13.73 -3.48 -2.12
C SER A 51 -14.68 -3.32 -0.93
N GLU A 52 -14.57 -4.20 0.07
CA GLU A 52 -15.35 -4.13 1.31
C GLU A 52 -15.10 -2.80 2.03
N LYS A 53 -13.84 -2.39 2.16
CA LYS A 53 -13.48 -1.12 2.79
C LYS A 53 -14.07 0.06 2.03
N LEU A 54 -14.08 0.03 0.68
CA LEU A 54 -14.70 1.07 -0.13
C LEU A 54 -16.21 1.15 0.10
N ALA A 55 -16.87 -0.01 0.27
CA ALA A 55 -18.29 -0.10 0.56
C ALA A 55 -18.66 0.47 1.95
N GLU A 56 -17.78 0.37 2.95
CA GLU A 56 -17.98 1.03 4.25
C GLU A 56 -18.10 2.55 4.14
N TYR A 57 -17.48 3.15 3.12
CA TYR A 57 -17.59 4.59 2.82
C TYR A 57 -18.77 4.91 1.88
N GLY A 58 -19.61 3.93 1.54
CA GLY A 58 -20.80 4.12 0.71
C GLY A 58 -20.55 4.08 -0.80
N PHE A 59 -19.37 3.64 -1.25
CA PHE A 59 -19.02 3.58 -2.67
C PHE A 59 -18.91 2.15 -3.18
N SER A 60 -19.20 1.96 -4.46
CA SER A 60 -19.01 0.68 -5.16
C SER A 60 -17.94 0.84 -6.23
N PRO A 61 -17.05 -0.15 -6.41
CA PRO A 61 -16.05 -0.11 -7.46
C PRO A 61 -16.71 -0.21 -8.85
N SER A 62 -16.28 0.65 -9.75
CA SER A 62 -16.60 0.58 -11.18
C SER A 62 -15.81 -0.52 -11.89
N PHE A 63 -14.73 -1.01 -11.28
CA PHE A 63 -13.93 -2.11 -11.80
C PHE A 63 -13.30 -2.94 -10.67
N ILE A 64 -13.40 -4.26 -10.81
CA ILE A 64 -12.71 -5.28 -10.00
C ILE A 64 -12.13 -6.29 -11.00
N PRO A 65 -10.85 -6.70 -10.87
CA PRO A 65 -10.27 -7.70 -11.76
C PRO A 65 -10.79 -9.10 -11.46
N SER A 66 -10.65 -10.02 -12.42
CA SER A 66 -10.99 -11.44 -12.23
C SER A 66 -10.11 -12.14 -11.19
N ALA A 67 -8.91 -11.63 -10.96
CA ALA A 67 -7.97 -12.12 -9.96
C ALA A 67 -7.22 -10.96 -9.30
N TYR A 68 -6.91 -11.12 -8.01
CA TYR A 68 -6.31 -10.09 -7.17
C TYR A 68 -4.79 -9.92 -7.40
N GLN A 69 -4.40 -9.81 -8.66
CA GLN A 69 -3.03 -9.63 -9.13
C GLN A 69 -2.93 -8.35 -9.96
N THR A 70 -1.86 -7.59 -9.75
CA THR A 70 -1.67 -6.29 -10.42
C THR A 70 -1.56 -6.42 -11.93
N GLU A 71 -0.92 -7.47 -12.41
CA GLU A 71 -0.71 -7.75 -13.83
C GLU A 71 -2.06 -8.06 -14.53
N ILE A 72 -2.93 -8.84 -13.89
CA ILE A 72 -4.29 -9.14 -14.39
C ILE A 72 -5.17 -7.89 -14.35
N PHE A 73 -5.10 -7.14 -13.24
CA PHE A 73 -5.78 -5.85 -13.10
C PHE A 73 -5.48 -4.89 -14.25
N LEU A 74 -4.20 -4.69 -14.57
CA LEU A 74 -3.79 -3.80 -15.65
C LEU A 74 -4.28 -4.30 -17.00
N ALA A 75 -4.10 -5.60 -17.29
CA ALA A 75 -4.50 -6.18 -18.57
C ALA A 75 -6.01 -6.03 -18.83
N GLU A 76 -6.84 -6.37 -17.83
CA GLU A 76 -8.29 -6.32 -17.94
C GLU A 76 -8.84 -4.89 -17.96
N TRP A 77 -8.31 -4.02 -17.10
CA TRP A 77 -8.76 -2.62 -17.06
C TRP A 77 -8.42 -1.90 -18.37
N LEU A 78 -7.19 -2.06 -18.88
CA LEU A 78 -6.77 -1.46 -20.16
C LEU A 78 -7.58 -1.97 -21.35
N ASN A 79 -7.97 -3.24 -21.34
CA ASN A 79 -8.83 -3.80 -22.39
C ASN A 79 -10.25 -3.25 -22.34
N ARG A 80 -10.79 -3.01 -21.13
CA ARG A 80 -12.14 -2.48 -20.93
C ARG A 80 -12.24 -0.96 -21.11
N TYR A 81 -11.17 -0.23 -20.81
CA TYR A 81 -11.12 1.23 -20.85
C TYR A 81 -9.91 1.70 -21.66
N PRO A 82 -9.94 1.58 -23.00
CA PRO A 82 -8.80 1.93 -23.86
C PRO A 82 -8.59 3.45 -24.05
N GLU A 83 -9.63 4.25 -23.77
CA GLU A 83 -9.60 5.70 -23.88
C GLU A 83 -8.72 6.33 -22.80
N LYS A 84 -7.92 7.34 -23.18
CA LYS A 84 -6.99 7.99 -22.26
C LYS A 84 -7.75 8.80 -21.23
N THR A 85 -7.35 8.63 -19.98
CA THR A 85 -7.98 9.22 -18.81
C THR A 85 -6.93 9.47 -17.72
N SER A 86 -7.32 10.18 -16.68
CA SER A 86 -6.50 10.47 -15.51
C SER A 86 -6.80 9.53 -14.34
N VAL A 87 -5.74 9.08 -13.67
CA VAL A 87 -5.80 8.11 -12.57
C VAL A 87 -5.07 8.67 -11.36
N LEU A 88 -5.78 8.88 -10.27
CA LEU A 88 -5.19 9.05 -8.96
C LEU A 88 -4.84 7.68 -8.37
N LEU A 89 -3.60 7.50 -7.93
CA LEU A 89 -3.09 6.25 -7.37
C LEU A 89 -2.59 6.46 -5.94
N PRO A 90 -3.49 6.41 -4.94
CA PRO A 90 -3.11 6.41 -3.54
C PRO A 90 -2.38 5.11 -3.17
N LYS A 91 -1.14 5.22 -2.67
CA LYS A 91 -0.27 4.07 -2.37
C LYS A 91 0.54 4.25 -1.10
N SER A 92 1.17 3.16 -0.66
CA SER A 92 2.20 3.21 0.38
C SER A 92 3.56 3.60 -0.23
N ASN A 93 4.48 4.06 0.61
CA ASN A 93 5.87 4.29 0.22
C ASN A 93 6.62 3.03 -0.27
N LEU A 94 6.14 1.82 0.06
CA LEU A 94 6.76 0.55 -0.37
C LEU A 94 6.02 -0.11 -1.54
N SER A 95 4.96 0.51 -2.05
CA SER A 95 4.16 -0.08 -3.13
C SER A 95 4.94 -0.07 -4.45
N ARG A 96 4.87 -1.19 -5.19
CA ARG A 96 5.47 -1.36 -6.53
C ARG A 96 5.03 -0.23 -7.48
N THR A 97 5.90 0.09 -8.44
CA THR A 97 5.69 1.15 -9.46
C THR A 97 5.01 0.64 -10.74
N ILE A 98 4.83 -0.67 -10.89
CA ILE A 98 4.30 -1.32 -12.10
C ILE A 98 3.01 -0.70 -12.66
N ILE A 99 2.05 -0.28 -11.80
CA ILE A 99 0.80 0.36 -12.26
C ILE A 99 1.09 1.71 -12.91
N GLU A 100 1.90 2.53 -12.24
CA GLU A 100 2.29 3.86 -12.72
C GLU A 100 3.08 3.75 -14.03
N GLU A 101 4.11 2.90 -14.06
CA GLU A 101 4.95 2.67 -15.24
C GLU A 101 4.10 2.20 -16.44
N THR A 102 3.30 1.15 -16.25
CA THR A 102 2.49 0.57 -17.34
C THR A 102 1.48 1.56 -17.89
N LEU A 103 0.77 2.29 -17.02
CA LEU A 103 -0.25 3.25 -17.45
C LEU A 103 0.38 4.47 -18.14
N ASN A 104 1.48 5.00 -17.61
CA ASN A 104 2.21 6.11 -18.24
C ASN A 104 2.77 5.70 -19.61
N GLU A 105 3.36 4.50 -19.74
CA GLU A 105 3.83 3.96 -21.03
C GLU A 105 2.70 3.83 -22.06
N LYS A 106 1.48 3.55 -21.60
CA LYS A 106 0.28 3.48 -22.43
C LYS A 106 -0.39 4.83 -22.66
N GLY A 107 0.19 5.94 -22.18
CA GLY A 107 -0.29 7.31 -22.40
C GLY A 107 -1.44 7.76 -21.51
N TYR A 108 -1.70 7.07 -20.39
CA TYR A 108 -2.61 7.56 -19.35
C TYR A 108 -1.90 8.55 -18.45
N PHE A 109 -2.65 9.42 -17.79
CA PHE A 109 -2.08 10.38 -16.85
C PHE A 109 -2.21 9.87 -15.42
N VAL A 110 -1.11 9.49 -14.78
CA VAL A 110 -1.13 8.87 -13.45
C VAL A 110 -0.57 9.82 -12.39
N PHE A 111 -1.31 9.98 -11.30
CA PHE A 111 -0.87 10.69 -10.11
C PHE A 111 -0.61 9.72 -8.95
N PRO A 112 0.61 9.20 -8.80
CA PRO A 112 0.96 8.46 -7.59
C PRO A 112 0.98 9.38 -6.38
N VAL A 113 0.35 8.96 -5.27
CA VAL A 113 0.38 9.70 -4.00
C VAL A 113 0.70 8.74 -2.85
N GLU A 114 1.84 8.95 -2.20
CA GLU A 114 2.23 8.21 -1.00
C GLU A 114 1.42 8.68 0.22
N LEU A 115 0.26 8.08 0.46
CA LEU A 115 -0.64 8.46 1.57
C LEU A 115 -0.16 8.02 2.94
N TYR A 116 0.60 6.93 2.98
CA TYR A 116 1.05 6.34 4.21
C TYR A 116 2.38 5.63 4.02
N GLU A 117 3.07 5.48 5.14
CA GLU A 117 4.28 4.69 5.21
C GLU A 117 4.06 3.41 5.98
N THR A 118 4.72 2.36 5.50
CA THR A 118 4.78 1.07 6.18
C THR A 118 6.04 1.04 7.02
N ILE A 119 5.90 0.95 8.35
CA ILE A 119 7.01 0.99 9.30
C ILE A 119 7.05 -0.28 10.17
N VAL A 120 8.22 -0.50 10.77
CA VAL A 120 8.39 -1.48 11.85
C VAL A 120 7.92 -0.82 13.16
N PRO A 121 6.96 -1.40 13.89
CA PRO A 121 6.47 -0.81 15.13
C PRO A 121 7.62 -0.64 16.14
N THR A 122 7.69 0.51 16.81
CA THR A 122 8.71 0.79 17.83
C THR A 122 8.63 -0.23 18.97
N ALA A 123 7.42 -0.62 19.38
CA ALA A 123 7.21 -1.63 20.42
C ALA A 123 7.86 -2.97 20.06
N SER A 124 7.64 -3.47 18.84
CA SER A 124 8.27 -4.71 18.36
C SER A 124 9.81 -4.62 18.33
N ARG A 125 10.35 -3.43 18.03
CA ARG A 125 11.80 -3.19 18.11
C ARG A 125 12.32 -3.24 19.55
N LEU A 126 11.61 -2.60 20.50
CA LEU A 126 11.98 -2.60 21.92
C LEU A 126 11.88 -4.00 22.54
N GLU A 127 10.87 -4.77 22.14
CA GLU A 127 10.72 -6.16 22.55
C GLU A 127 11.89 -7.02 22.03
N LEU A 128 12.26 -6.89 20.75
CA LEU A 128 13.43 -7.56 20.19
C LEU A 128 14.73 -7.20 20.92
N ILE A 129 14.93 -5.92 21.26
CA ILE A 129 16.09 -5.48 22.04
C ILE A 129 16.08 -6.13 23.43
N THR A 130 14.91 -6.24 24.06
CA THR A 130 14.76 -6.88 25.37
C THR A 130 15.03 -8.37 25.31
N ILE A 131 14.59 -9.04 24.25
CA ILE A 131 14.88 -10.46 23.98
C ILE A 131 16.40 -10.65 23.79
N PHE A 132 17.07 -9.81 23.00
CA PHE A 132 18.52 -9.89 22.80
C PHE A 132 19.35 -9.50 24.03
N ALA A 133 18.78 -8.75 24.96
CA ALA A 133 19.43 -8.47 26.24
C ALA A 133 19.42 -9.68 27.18
N ARG A 134 18.55 -10.67 26.92
CA ARG A 134 18.52 -11.95 27.62
C ARG A 134 19.44 -12.91 26.88
N ASP A 135 20.41 -13.49 27.56
CA ASP A 135 21.35 -14.46 26.98
C ASP A 135 20.70 -15.85 26.84
N GLU A 136 19.57 -15.89 26.13
CA GLU A 136 18.72 -17.07 25.98
C GLU A 136 18.60 -17.41 24.49
N LYS A 137 18.65 -18.71 24.17
CA LYS A 137 18.41 -19.17 22.80
C LYS A 137 16.93 -19.00 22.42
N GLN A 138 16.70 -18.42 21.26
CA GLN A 138 15.37 -18.15 20.70
C GLN A 138 15.20 -18.84 19.35
N ILE A 139 13.98 -19.24 19.03
CA ILE A 139 13.60 -19.66 17.68
C ILE A 139 12.78 -18.53 17.07
N ILE A 140 13.23 -18.01 15.93
CA ILE A 140 12.57 -16.89 15.27
C ILE A 140 12.05 -17.33 13.90
N ILE A 141 10.74 -17.18 13.72
CA ILE A 141 10.04 -17.59 12.49
C ILE A 141 9.63 -16.34 11.72
N PHE A 142 9.93 -16.33 10.42
CA PHE A 142 9.57 -15.23 9.51
C PHE A 142 8.49 -15.67 8.53
N ALA A 143 7.34 -15.02 8.59
CA ALA A 143 6.25 -15.23 7.63
C ALA A 143 6.43 -14.43 6.33
N SER A 144 7.47 -13.57 6.23
CA SER A 144 7.74 -12.79 5.03
C SER A 144 9.19 -12.29 4.93
N PRO A 145 9.69 -11.98 3.71
CA PRO A 145 10.98 -11.32 3.53
C PRO A 145 11.08 -9.95 4.20
N SER A 146 9.96 -9.23 4.33
CA SER A 146 9.94 -7.95 5.05
C SER A 146 10.14 -8.13 6.55
N ALA A 147 9.56 -9.17 7.16
CA ALA A 147 9.77 -9.49 8.57
C ALA A 147 11.24 -9.78 8.87
N TRP A 148 11.92 -10.55 8.00
CA TRP A 148 13.36 -10.80 8.11
C TRP A 148 14.17 -9.50 8.04
N LYS A 149 13.92 -8.65 7.03
CA LYS A 149 14.64 -7.38 6.87
C LYS A 149 14.48 -6.48 8.11
N SER A 150 13.27 -6.41 8.64
CA SER A 150 12.96 -5.65 9.87
C SER A 150 13.71 -6.19 11.09
N PHE A 151 13.71 -7.51 11.27
CA PHE A 151 14.45 -8.17 12.35
C PHE A 151 15.96 -7.91 12.25
N TYR A 152 16.54 -8.17 11.08
CA TYR A 152 17.98 -8.04 10.85
C TYR A 152 18.48 -6.61 11.08
N ALA A 153 17.68 -5.59 10.76
CA ALA A 153 18.02 -4.19 11.03
C ALA A 153 18.23 -3.88 12.53
N VAL A 154 17.57 -4.63 13.42
CA VAL A 154 17.77 -4.55 14.88
C VAL A 154 18.91 -5.47 15.31
N ALA A 155 18.86 -6.75 14.90
CA ALA A 155 19.78 -7.81 15.31
C ALA A 155 21.24 -7.53 14.97
N LYS A 156 21.53 -6.84 13.86
CA LYS A 156 22.91 -6.46 13.47
C LYS A 156 23.63 -5.60 14.49
N ASN A 157 22.91 -4.94 15.41
CA ASN A 157 23.50 -4.14 16.50
C ASN A 157 23.82 -4.98 17.75
N PHE A 158 23.52 -6.28 17.74
CA PHE A 158 23.76 -7.24 18.82
C PHE A 158 24.59 -8.43 18.29
N PRO A 159 25.85 -8.20 17.84
CA PRO A 159 26.65 -9.25 17.19
C PRO A 159 26.93 -10.45 18.10
N ASN A 160 27.03 -10.22 19.42
CA ASN A 160 27.27 -11.27 20.42
C ASN A 160 26.07 -12.24 20.58
N GLN A 161 24.90 -11.87 20.08
CA GLN A 161 23.68 -12.68 20.17
C GLN A 161 23.46 -13.55 18.92
N LYS A 162 24.37 -13.51 17.93
CA LYS A 162 24.18 -14.19 16.65
C LYS A 162 24.07 -15.71 16.76
N GLU A 163 24.62 -16.32 17.81
CA GLU A 163 24.48 -17.77 18.08
C GLU A 163 23.21 -18.11 18.88
N ASN A 164 22.46 -17.10 19.32
CA ASN A 164 21.27 -17.23 20.15
C ASN A 164 19.95 -17.08 19.36
N TRP A 165 19.99 -16.83 18.05
CA TRP A 165 18.81 -16.75 17.18
C TRP A 165 19.03 -17.35 15.79
#